data_AF-A0A6H9YXH6-F1
#
_entry.id   AF-A0A6H9YXH6-F1
#
_cell.length_a   1.000
_cell.length_b   1.000
_cell.length_c   1.000
_cell.angle_alpha   90.00
_cell.angle_beta   90.00
_cell.angle_gamma   90.00
#
_symmetry.space_group_name_H-M   'P 1'
#
loop_
_entity.id
_entity.type
_entity.pdbx_description
1 polymer ?
#
loop_
_entity_poly.entity_id
_entity_poly.type
_entity_poly.pdbx_seq_one_letter_code
_entity_poly.pdbx_strand_id
1 'polypeptide(L)'
;MPRFFYEVPLFGEPEVVAPPAPKRKTDPLKVKVTWSRYRPTNPAKCTDCMAVHAQTGGKGPHSRIAVWKRKAGEDVALLCYPHAQQRRDEDGLPKLKGGQR
;
A
#
# COMPACT_ATOMS: atom_id res chain seq x y z
N MET A 1 73.61 1.45 -0.57
CA MET A 1 72.32 2.05 -0.16
C MET A 1 71.24 0.98 -0.36
N PRO A 2 70.75 0.32 0.71
CA PRO A 2 69.75 -0.72 0.56
C PRO A 2 68.36 -0.10 0.28
N ARG A 3 67.73 -0.52 -0.81
CA ARG A 3 66.35 -0.19 -1.14
C ARG A 3 65.43 -1.07 -0.29
N PHE A 4 64.73 -0.47 0.66
CA PHE A 4 63.63 -1.10 1.35
C PHE A 4 62.48 -1.29 0.37
N PHE A 5 62.30 -2.51 -0.13
CA PHE A 5 61.05 -2.93 -0.74
C PHE A 5 60.03 -3.08 0.39
N TYR A 6 59.08 -2.14 0.46
CA TYR A 6 57.85 -2.33 1.23
C TYR A 6 56.96 -3.28 0.43
N GLU A 7 56.98 -4.55 0.79
CA GLU A 7 56.02 -5.54 0.30
C GLU A 7 54.71 -5.30 1.05
N VAL A 8 53.80 -4.55 0.41
CA VAL A 8 52.44 -4.34 0.93
C VAL A 8 51.65 -5.61 0.64
N PRO A 9 51.18 -6.36 1.66
CA PRO A 9 50.25 -7.46 1.40
C PRO A 9 48.94 -6.84 0.88
N LEU A 10 48.75 -6.91 -0.45
CA LEU A 10 47.69 -6.19 -1.15
C LEU A 10 46.29 -6.80 -0.95
N PHE A 11 46.18 -7.98 -0.34
CA PHE A 11 44.89 -8.61 -0.10
C PHE A 11 44.87 -9.32 1.25
N GLY A 12 44.21 -8.67 2.22
CA GLY A 12 43.74 -9.32 3.43
C GLY A 12 42.72 -10.40 3.07
N GLU A 13 42.84 -11.54 3.72
CA GLU A 13 41.98 -12.72 3.61
C GLU A 13 40.50 -12.31 3.62
N PRO A 14 39.68 -12.71 2.63
CA PRO A 14 38.27 -12.36 2.64
C PRO A 14 37.58 -13.10 3.78
N GLU A 15 37.23 -12.37 4.84
CA GLU A 15 36.29 -12.84 5.85
C GLU A 15 35.01 -13.31 5.16
N VAL A 16 34.77 -14.63 5.24
CA VAL A 16 33.52 -15.23 4.78
C VAL A 16 32.44 -14.81 5.78
N VAL A 17 31.84 -13.65 5.51
CA VAL A 17 30.68 -13.18 6.26
C VAL A 17 29.57 -14.22 6.05
N ALA A 18 29.23 -14.94 7.11
CA ALA A 18 28.17 -15.93 7.10
C ALA A 18 26.89 -15.29 6.51
N PRO A 19 26.20 -15.95 5.56
CA PRO A 19 25.05 -15.36 4.91
C PRO A 19 24.00 -15.01 5.96
N PRO A 20 23.42 -13.79 5.92
CA PRO A 20 22.36 -13.42 6.84
C PRO A 20 21.21 -14.42 6.69
N ALA A 21 20.68 -14.88 7.83
CA ALA A 21 19.55 -15.79 7.90
C ALA A 21 18.46 -15.42 6.88
N PRO A 22 17.83 -16.40 6.20
CA PRO A 22 16.90 -16.13 5.13
C PRO A 22 15.74 -15.27 5.65
N LYS A 23 15.74 -13.98 5.26
CA LYS A 23 14.58 -13.12 5.44
C LYS A 23 13.43 -13.83 4.73
N ARG A 24 12.37 -14.16 5.48
CA ARG A 24 11.14 -14.72 4.93
C ARG A 24 10.78 -13.95 3.67
N LYS A 25 10.83 -14.62 2.52
CA LYS A 25 10.33 -14.08 1.26
C LYS A 25 8.84 -13.88 1.46
N THR A 26 8.41 -12.68 1.85
CA THR A 26 7.06 -12.23 1.57
C THR A 26 6.97 -12.17 0.05
N ASP A 27 6.35 -13.19 -0.54
CA ASP A 27 6.06 -13.23 -1.98
C ASP A 27 5.48 -11.88 -2.41
N PRO A 28 6.16 -11.12 -3.29
CA PRO A 28 5.72 -9.78 -3.70
C PRO A 28 4.49 -9.79 -4.62
N LEU A 29 3.82 -10.93 -4.82
CA LEU A 29 2.93 -11.15 -5.96
C LEU A 29 1.45 -11.36 -5.61
N LYS A 30 1.05 -11.28 -4.33
CA LYS A 30 -0.36 -11.19 -3.95
C LYS A 30 -0.56 -10.08 -2.94
N VAL A 31 -0.76 -8.87 -3.45
CA VAL A 31 -1.32 -7.76 -2.66
C VAL A 31 -2.67 -8.22 -2.14
N LYS A 32 -2.72 -8.68 -0.89
CA LYS A 32 -3.97 -9.13 -0.26
C LYS A 32 -4.89 -7.93 -0.09
N VAL A 33 -5.88 -7.81 -0.98
CA VAL A 33 -6.92 -6.79 -0.85
C VAL A 33 -7.83 -7.18 0.29
N THR A 34 -7.83 -6.36 1.34
CA THR A 34 -8.64 -6.56 2.54
C THR A 34 -9.75 -5.53 2.59
N TRP A 35 -10.97 -5.97 2.84
CA TRP A 35 -12.16 -5.14 2.90
C TRP A 35 -12.74 -5.14 4.31
N SER A 36 -12.99 -3.96 4.86
CA SER A 36 -13.57 -3.79 6.20
C SER A 36 -14.57 -2.63 6.23
N ARG A 37 -15.55 -2.67 7.15
CA ARG A 37 -16.42 -1.51 7.39
C ARG A 37 -15.62 -0.43 8.12
N TYR A 38 -15.73 0.79 7.61
CA TYR A 38 -15.16 1.97 8.23
C TYR A 38 -16.19 2.56 9.21
N ARG A 39 -15.88 2.52 10.50
CA ARG A 39 -16.69 3.10 11.58
C ARG A 39 -15.82 4.00 12.45
N PRO A 40 -15.40 5.16 11.96
CA PRO A 40 -14.58 6.07 12.75
C PRO A 40 -15.44 6.88 13.71
N THR A 41 -14.80 7.38 14.77
CA THR A 41 -15.35 8.47 15.58
C THR A 41 -15.49 9.76 14.77
N ASN A 42 -14.58 9.99 13.81
CA ASN A 42 -14.59 11.15 12.91
C ASN A 42 -14.90 10.72 11.46
N PRO A 43 -16.02 11.17 10.86
CA PRO A 43 -16.40 10.76 9.51
C PRO A 43 -15.43 11.34 8.47
N ALA A 44 -14.72 10.46 7.75
CA ALA A 44 -13.90 10.86 6.61
C ALA A 44 -14.72 10.88 5.31
N LYS A 45 -14.27 11.70 4.34
CA LYS A 45 -14.82 11.72 2.99
C LYS A 45 -14.27 10.57 2.16
N CYS A 46 -15.06 10.15 1.17
CA CYS A 46 -14.62 9.15 0.21
C CYS A 46 -13.44 9.66 -0.63
N THR A 47 -12.37 8.86 -0.70
CA THR A 47 -11.14 9.16 -1.47
C THR A 47 -11.44 9.43 -2.93
N ASP A 48 -12.26 8.59 -3.56
CA ASP A 48 -12.55 8.68 -5.00
C ASP A 48 -13.44 9.90 -5.29
N CYS A 49 -14.38 10.22 -4.40
CA CYS A 49 -15.15 11.47 -4.52
C CYS A 49 -14.23 12.70 -4.38
N MET A 50 -13.28 12.66 -3.43
CA MET A 50 -12.33 13.74 -3.21
C MET A 50 -11.37 13.89 -4.41
N ALA A 51 -10.96 12.79 -5.03
CA ALA A 51 -10.16 12.80 -6.25
C ALA A 51 -10.89 13.48 -7.41
N VAL A 52 -12.18 13.15 -7.62
CA VAL A 52 -13.01 13.81 -8.64
C VAL A 52 -13.18 15.31 -8.33
N HIS A 53 -13.40 15.67 -7.06
CA HIS A 53 -13.47 17.07 -6.66
C HIS A 53 -12.16 17.82 -6.94
N ALA A 54 -11.01 17.20 -6.67
CA ALA A 54 -9.70 17.78 -6.96
C ALA A 54 -9.49 17.98 -8.46
N GLN A 55 -9.85 16.98 -9.28
CA GLN A 55 -9.75 17.06 -10.75
C GLN A 55 -10.67 18.10 -11.37
N THR A 56 -11.86 18.30 -10.80
CA THR A 56 -12.88 19.23 -11.31
C THR A 56 -12.77 20.64 -10.71
N GLY A 57 -11.75 20.91 -9.89
CA GLY A 57 -11.60 22.19 -9.19
C GLY A 57 -12.80 22.53 -8.30
N GLY A 58 -13.45 21.52 -7.72
CA GLY A 58 -14.62 21.70 -6.85
C GLY A 58 -15.97 21.71 -7.55
N LYS A 59 -16.03 21.64 -8.90
CA LYS A 59 -17.29 21.62 -9.66
C LYS A 59 -17.98 20.24 -9.72
N GLY A 60 -17.32 19.20 -9.19
CA GLY A 60 -17.83 17.84 -9.17
C GLY A 60 -18.96 17.60 -8.14
N PRO A 61 -19.58 16.41 -8.20
CA PRO A 61 -20.63 16.00 -7.27
C PRO A 61 -20.09 15.89 -5.84
N HIS A 62 -20.90 16.31 -4.85
CA HIS A 62 -20.53 16.35 -3.44
C HIS A 62 -19.86 15.06 -2.93
N SER A 63 -18.77 15.23 -2.19
CA SER A 63 -18.09 14.11 -1.53
C SER A 63 -18.96 13.49 -0.44
N ARG A 64 -19.25 12.19 -0.62
CA ARG A 64 -19.98 11.37 0.34
C ARG A 64 -19.08 10.91 1.48
N ILE A 65 -19.69 10.58 2.61
CA ILE A 65 -19.00 9.99 3.77
C ILE A 65 -18.53 8.58 3.38
N ALA A 66 -17.31 8.23 3.80
CA ALA A 66 -16.78 6.89 3.61
C ALA A 66 -17.43 5.90 4.60
N VAL A 67 -17.79 4.73 4.10
CA VAL A 67 -18.42 3.64 4.88
C VAL A 67 -17.57 2.37 4.84
N TRP A 68 -16.71 2.25 3.82
CA TRP A 68 -15.87 1.09 3.59
C TRP A 68 -14.41 1.49 3.55
N LYS A 69 -13.56 0.59 4.04
CA LYS A 69 -12.11 0.69 3.97
C LYS A 69 -11.59 -0.47 3.15
N ARG A 70 -10.93 -0.16 2.03
CA ARG A 70 -10.18 -1.09 1.19
C ARG A 70 -8.70 -0.90 1.48
N LYS A 71 -8.01 -1.98 1.85
CA LYS A 71 -6.56 -1.99 2.04
C LYS A 71 -5.93 -2.90 0.99
N ALA A 72 -5.17 -2.33 0.07
CA ALA A 72 -4.42 -3.08 -0.94
C ALA A 72 -2.93 -2.84 -0.68
N GLY A 73 -2.32 -3.70 0.14
CA GLY A 73 -0.92 -3.52 0.54
C GLY A 73 -0.77 -2.31 1.47
N GLU A 74 0.01 -1.32 1.04
CA GLU A 74 0.19 -0.05 1.76
C GLU A 74 -0.94 0.96 1.46
N ASP A 75 -1.63 0.80 0.33
CA ASP A 75 -2.70 1.70 -0.07
C ASP A 75 -3.97 1.46 0.75
N VAL A 76 -4.43 2.52 1.42
CA VAL A 76 -5.67 2.54 2.18
C VAL A 76 -6.64 3.51 1.53
N ALA A 77 -7.68 2.98 0.90
CA ALA A 77 -8.76 3.77 0.32
C ALA A 77 -10.01 3.74 1.22
N LEU A 78 -10.58 4.91 1.46
CA LEU A 78 -11.82 5.09 2.19
C LEU A 78 -12.93 5.39 1.19
N LEU A 79 -13.90 4.50 1.07
CA LEU A 79 -14.87 4.48 -0.02
C LEU A 79 -16.30 4.66 0.51
N CYS A 80 -17.10 5.46 -0.19
CA CYS A 80 -18.55 5.50 0.01
C CYS A 80 -19.18 4.24 -0.62
N TYR A 81 -20.44 3.92 -0.29
CA TYR A 81 -21.11 2.72 -0.81
C TYR A 81 -21.00 2.52 -2.34
N PRO A 82 -21.30 3.51 -3.21
CA PRO A 82 -21.22 3.30 -4.66
C PRO A 82 -19.79 3.03 -5.15
N HIS A 83 -18.79 3.80 -4.68
CA HIS A 83 -17.40 3.56 -5.07
C HIS A 83 -16.84 2.26 -4.47
N ALA A 84 -17.26 1.89 -3.26
CA ALA A 84 -16.90 0.61 -2.65
C ALA A 84 -17.46 -0.57 -3.46
N GLN A 85 -18.68 -0.44 -3.98
CA GLN A 85 -19.30 -1.44 -4.83
C GLN A 85 -18.53 -1.57 -6.16
N GLN A 86 -18.27 -0.44 -6.83
CA GLN A 86 -17.49 -0.41 -8.08
C GLN A 86 -16.10 -1.05 -7.92
N ARG A 87 -15.36 -0.68 -6.88
CA ARG A 87 -14.04 -1.28 -6.60
C ARG A 87 -14.11 -2.76 -6.24
N ARG A 88 -15.19 -3.22 -5.61
CA ARG A 88 -15.40 -4.66 -5.39
C ARG A 88 -15.70 -5.42 -6.67
N ASP A 89 -16.50 -4.83 -7.55
CA ASP A 89 -16.80 -5.42 -8.85
C ASP A 89 -15.51 -5.53 -9.69
N GLU A 90 -14.62 -4.53 -9.63
CA GLU A 90 -13.26 -4.57 -10.23
C GLU A 90 -12.35 -5.63 -9.59
N ASP A 91 -12.41 -5.78 -8.26
CA ASP A 91 -11.64 -6.80 -7.55
C ASP A 91 -12.21 -8.23 -7.74
N GLY A 92 -13.37 -8.39 -8.39
CA GLY A 92 -14.06 -9.67 -8.54
C GLY A 92 -14.67 -10.22 -7.24
N LEU A 93 -14.93 -9.36 -6.26
CA LEU A 93 -15.54 -9.74 -4.99
C LEU A 93 -17.08 -9.69 -5.04
N PRO A 94 -17.78 -10.47 -4.19
CA PRO A 94 -19.24 -10.40 -4.10
C PRO A 94 -19.71 -9.01 -3.66
N LYS A 95 -20.88 -8.62 -4.16
CA LYS A 95 -21.53 -7.34 -3.84
C LYS A 95 -21.64 -7.11 -2.34
N LEU A 96 -21.50 -5.86 -1.93
CA LEU A 96 -21.58 -5.46 -0.53
C LEU A 96 -23.00 -5.72 -0.01
N LYS A 97 -23.14 -6.62 0.97
CA LYS A 97 -24.42 -6.82 1.66
C LYS A 97 -24.63 -5.69 2.68
N GLY A 98 -25.64 -4.87 2.40
CA GLY A 98 -26.21 -3.88 3.31
C GLY A 98 -25.54 -2.51 3.25
N GLY A 99 -26.37 -1.49 2.97
CA GLY A 99 -26.14 -0.13 3.45
C GLY A 99 -26.38 1.00 2.45
N GLN A 100 -27.59 1.12 1.88
CA GLN A 100 -28.17 2.45 1.65
C GLN A 100 -28.76 2.90 3.00
N ARG A 101 -27.98 3.60 3.82
CA ARG A 101 -28.51 4.35 4.97
C ARG A 101 -27.80 5.69 5.02
#